data_AF-K1Q5D8-F1
#
_entry.id   AF-K1Q5D8-F1
#
_cell.length_a   1.000
_cell.length_b   1.000
_cell.length_c   1.000
_cell.angle_alpha   90.00
_cell.angle_beta   90.00
_cell.angle_gamma   90.00
#
_symmetry.space_group_name_H-M   'P 1'
#
loop_
_entity.id
_entity.type
_entity.pdbx_description
1 polymer ?
#
loop_
_entity_poly.entity_id
_entity_poly.type
_entity_poly.pdbx_seq_one_letter_code
_entity_poly.pdbx_strand_id
1 'polypeptide(L)'
;MPRVVPDQRSTFDNDELFRRLSRECEVKYTGFRDRPLEERQLRFQTECREGHADIAFVATGTNLQLNFESNAWSDKDEDRIPTREYVDFEREPGKVGNFKSY
;
A
#
# COMPACT_ATOMS: atom_id res chain seq x y z
N MET A 1 6.29 -5.80 24.94
CA MET A 1 5.04 -5.05 24.70
C MET A 1 4.26 -5.79 23.63
N PRO A 2 2.98 -6.16 23.84
CA PRO A 2 2.20 -6.85 22.82
C PRO A 2 1.99 -5.95 21.59
N ARG A 3 2.11 -6.53 20.38
CA ARG A 3 1.94 -5.81 19.10
C ARG A 3 0.48 -5.65 18.69
N VAL A 4 -0.43 -6.38 19.33
CA VAL A 4 -1.86 -6.42 19.00
C VAL A 4 -2.69 -6.05 20.22
N VAL A 5 -3.77 -5.30 19.98
CA VAL A 5 -4.76 -4.97 21.00
C VAL A 5 -5.71 -6.16 21.23
N PRO A 6 -6.32 -6.32 22.42
CA PRO A 6 -7.18 -7.46 22.72
C PRO A 6 -8.42 -7.57 21.81
N ASP A 7 -9.11 -6.46 21.53
CA ASP A 7 -10.26 -6.41 20.63
C ASP A 7 -9.93 -5.59 19.38
N GLN A 8 -9.29 -6.27 18.42
CA GLN A 8 -8.82 -5.67 17.17
C GLN A 8 -9.98 -5.16 16.33
N ARG A 9 -11.10 -5.90 16.31
CA ARG A 9 -12.27 -5.54 15.50
C ARG A 9 -12.93 -4.28 16.03
N SER A 10 -13.19 -4.23 17.34
CA SER A 10 -13.74 -3.03 17.97
C SER A 10 -12.82 -1.82 17.80
N THR A 11 -11.50 -2.01 17.92
CA THR A 11 -10.53 -0.93 17.71
C THR A 11 -10.58 -0.41 16.27
N PHE A 12 -10.58 -1.29 15.28
CA PHE A 12 -10.70 -0.91 13.87
C PHE A 12 -12.01 -0.17 13.57
N ASP A 13 -13.14 -0.65 14.10
CA ASP A 13 -14.46 -0.06 13.85
C ASP A 13 -14.67 1.27 14.61
N ASN A 14 -14.03 1.44 15.77
CA ASN A 14 -14.31 2.56 16.68
C ASN A 14 -13.20 3.62 16.77
N ASP A 15 -11.98 3.36 16.33
CA ASP A 15 -10.93 4.38 16.31
C ASP A 15 -11.20 5.41 15.21
N GLU A 16 -10.99 6.69 15.51
CA GLU A 16 -11.28 7.77 14.57
C GLU A 16 -10.37 7.75 13.33
N LEU A 17 -9.09 7.40 13.49
CA LEU A 17 -8.16 7.29 12.38
C LEU A 17 -8.57 6.14 11.46
N PHE A 18 -8.84 4.95 12.02
CA PHE A 18 -9.28 3.81 11.21
C PHE A 18 -10.61 4.07 10.51
N ARG A 19 -11.58 4.71 11.17
CA ARG A 19 -12.85 5.11 10.52
C ARG A 19 -12.67 6.10 9.37
N ARG A 20 -11.69 7.00 9.46
CA ARG A 20 -11.39 7.95 8.37
C ARG A 20 -10.67 7.26 7.22
N LEU A 21 -9.71 6.37 7.51
CA LEU A 21 -8.93 5.64 6.51
C LEU A 21 -9.71 4.51 5.81
N SER A 22 -10.73 3.93 6.47
CA SER A 22 -11.49 2.80 5.92
C SER A 22 -12.52 3.19 4.85
N ARG A 23 -12.79 4.50 4.69
CA ARG A 23 -13.67 5.01 3.64
C ARG A 23 -12.91 5.17 2.34
N GLU A 24 -13.60 4.96 1.22
CA GLU A 24 -13.07 5.27 -0.10
C GLU A 24 -12.67 6.75 -0.16
N CYS A 25 -11.42 7.00 -0.54
CA CYS A 25 -10.87 8.35 -0.62
C CYS A 25 -9.75 8.42 -1.67
N GLU A 26 -9.36 9.65 -2.01
CA GLU A 26 -8.25 9.89 -2.92
C GLU A 26 -6.91 9.51 -2.27
N VAL A 27 -6.12 8.74 -3.01
CA VAL A 27 -4.74 8.41 -2.66
C VAL A 27 -3.77 8.93 -3.73
N LYS A 28 -2.57 9.33 -3.30
CA LYS A 28 -1.53 9.84 -4.21
C LYS A 28 -0.21 9.11 -3.98
N TYR A 29 0.47 8.80 -5.08
CA TYR A 29 1.86 8.37 -5.03
C TYR A 29 2.78 9.50 -4.56
N THR A 30 3.58 9.22 -3.53
CA THR A 30 4.45 10.21 -2.88
C THR A 30 5.94 10.01 -3.14
N GLY A 31 6.34 8.97 -3.86
CA GLY A 31 7.74 8.76 -4.25
C GLY A 31 8.25 9.79 -5.27
N PHE A 32 9.56 10.05 -5.22
CA PHE A 32 10.34 10.85 -6.19
C PHE A 32 9.70 12.22 -6.55
N ARG A 33 9.18 12.96 -5.57
CA ARG A 33 8.46 14.24 -5.83
C ARG A 33 9.32 15.33 -6.48
N ASP A 34 10.64 15.21 -6.39
CA ASP A 34 11.66 16.05 -7.02
C ASP A 34 11.85 15.76 -8.51
N ARG A 35 11.29 14.65 -9.03
CA ARG A 35 11.50 14.19 -10.41
C ARG A 35 10.36 14.59 -11.36
N PRO A 36 10.64 14.66 -12.68
CA PRO A 36 9.60 14.87 -13.69
C PRO A 36 8.51 13.80 -13.65
N LEU A 37 7.29 14.16 -14.07
CA LEU A 37 6.12 13.28 -14.00
C LEU A 37 6.34 11.92 -14.70
N GLU A 38 6.93 11.91 -15.88
CA GLU A 38 7.20 10.67 -16.64
C GLU A 38 8.14 9.73 -15.88
N GLU A 39 9.21 10.27 -15.28
CA GLU A 39 10.12 9.49 -14.45
C GLU A 39 9.40 8.94 -13.22
N ARG A 40 8.55 9.74 -12.57
CA ARG A 40 7.74 9.29 -11.42
C ARG A 40 6.77 8.18 -11.78
N GLN A 41 6.14 8.24 -12.95
CA GLN A 41 5.25 7.19 -13.44
C GLN A 41 6.01 5.88 -13.68
N LEU A 42 7.19 5.94 -14.30
CA LEU A 42 8.03 4.77 -14.50
C LEU A 42 8.48 4.16 -13.17
N ARG A 43 8.94 5.00 -12.23
CA ARG A 43 9.35 4.58 -10.88
C ARG A 43 8.23 3.91 -10.12
N PHE A 44 7.04 4.51 -10.09
CA PHE A 44 5.87 3.92 -9.45
C PHE A 44 5.56 2.52 -10.01
N GLN A 45 5.58 2.35 -11.34
CA GLN A 45 5.35 1.04 -11.93
C GLN A 45 6.45 0.03 -11.56
N THR A 46 7.71 0.46 -11.47
CA THR A 46 8.82 -0.39 -11.04
C THR A 46 8.66 -0.81 -9.58
N GLU A 47 8.41 0.13 -8.66
CA GLU A 47 8.20 -0.17 -7.23
C GLU A 47 7.02 -1.14 -7.04
N CYS A 48 5.91 -0.91 -7.75
CA CYS A 48 4.78 -1.84 -7.72
C CYS A 48 5.16 -3.25 -8.20
N ARG A 49 6.02 -3.39 -9.23
CA ARG A 49 6.52 -4.71 -9.68
C ARG A 49 7.49 -5.33 -8.68
N GLU A 50 8.23 -4.49 -7.95
CA GLU A 50 9.10 -4.88 -6.83
C GLU A 50 8.31 -5.12 -5.53
N GLY A 51 6.99 -4.99 -5.55
CA GLY A 51 6.12 -5.34 -4.44
C GLY A 51 5.98 -4.27 -3.36
N HIS A 52 6.24 -3.00 -3.65
CA HIS A 52 6.01 -1.91 -2.69
C HIS A 52 5.56 -0.60 -3.34
N ALA A 53 5.04 0.33 -2.54
CA ALA A 53 4.75 1.71 -2.99
C ALA A 53 4.56 2.66 -1.80
N ASP A 54 5.02 3.89 -1.97
CA ASP A 54 4.75 5.00 -1.05
C ASP A 54 3.51 5.78 -1.48
N ILE A 55 2.48 5.80 -0.63
CA ILE A 55 1.22 6.49 -0.90
C ILE A 55 0.80 7.41 0.25
N ALA A 56 0.02 8.44 -0.07
CA ALA A 56 -0.66 9.29 0.89
C ALA A 56 -2.18 9.25 0.72
N PHE A 57 -2.89 9.10 1.84
CA PHE A 57 -4.32 9.31 1.95
C PHE A 57 -4.59 10.81 2.02
N VAL A 58 -5.18 11.39 0.98
CA VAL A 58 -5.36 12.85 0.88
C VAL A 58 -6.30 13.36 1.98
N ALA A 59 -7.33 12.57 2.33
CA ALA A 59 -8.33 12.94 3.33
C ALA A 59 -7.76 13.16 4.74
N THR A 60 -6.69 12.45 5.10
CA THR A 60 -6.09 12.50 6.43
C THR A 60 -4.67 13.06 6.45
N GLY A 61 -4.02 13.17 5.27
CA GLY A 61 -2.59 13.48 5.17
C GLY A 61 -1.68 12.34 5.65
N THR A 62 -2.24 11.14 5.84
CA THR A 62 -1.48 9.97 6.32
C THR A 62 -0.66 9.38 5.18
N ASN A 63 0.65 9.22 5.39
CA ASN A 63 1.55 8.55 4.46
C ASN A 63 1.77 7.12 4.92
N LEU A 64 1.67 6.16 4.00
CA LEU A 64 1.92 4.75 4.24
C LEU A 64 2.89 4.23 3.17
N GLN A 65 3.91 3.51 3.62
CA GLN A 65 4.67 2.61 2.76
C GLN A 65 3.96 1.27 2.76
N LEU A 66 3.49 0.84 1.60
CA LEU A 66 2.80 -0.44 1.45
C LEU A 66 3.76 -1.48 0.89
N ASN A 67 3.67 -2.70 1.42
CA ASN A 67 4.34 -3.89 0.91
C ASN A 67 3.29 -4.91 0.45
N PHE A 68 3.45 -5.39 -0.77
CA PHE A 68 2.57 -6.29 -1.52
C PHE A 68 3.24 -7.65 -1.78
N GLU A 69 4.37 -7.92 -1.12
CA GLU A 69 5.02 -9.23 -1.15
C GLU A 69 4.21 -10.22 -0.32
N SER A 70 4.09 -11.45 -0.81
CA SER A 70 3.63 -12.56 0.03
C SER A 70 4.56 -12.68 1.24
N ASN A 71 4.01 -12.88 2.43
CA ASN A 71 4.79 -12.98 3.68
C ASN A 71 5.76 -11.81 3.90
N ALA A 72 5.36 -10.58 3.60
CA ALA A 72 6.19 -9.38 3.82
C ALA A 72 6.74 -9.22 5.26
N TRP A 73 6.15 -9.93 6.24
CA TRP A 73 6.59 -9.98 7.64
C TRP A 73 7.63 -11.07 7.94
N SER A 74 8.00 -11.91 6.97
CA SER A 74 9.03 -12.94 7.16
C SER A 74 10.41 -12.30 7.22
N ASP A 75 11.25 -12.78 8.15
CA ASP A 75 12.66 -12.39 8.25
C ASP A 75 13.54 -13.06 7.17
N LYS A 76 12.97 -13.95 6.34
CA LYS A 76 13.67 -14.62 5.25
C LYS A 76 13.25 -14.06 3.89
N ASP A 77 14.22 -13.60 3.13
CA ASP A 77 13.98 -13.05 1.78
C ASP A 77 13.35 -14.08 0.83
N GLU A 78 13.63 -15.38 0.99
CA GLU A 78 13.04 -16.44 0.16
C GLU A 78 11.53 -16.59 0.32
N ASP A 79 10.98 -16.19 1.47
CA ASP A 79 9.54 -16.25 1.74
C ASP A 79 8.80 -15.02 1.17
N ARG A 80 9.54 -13.95 0.86
CA ARG A 80 9.06 -12.65 0.39
C ARG A 80 8.98 -12.65 -1.13
N ILE A 81 7.85 -13.12 -1.65
CA ILE A 81 7.66 -13.29 -3.09
C ILE A 81 6.67 -12.23 -3.60
N PRO A 82 7.07 -11.33 -4.50
CA PRO A 82 6.12 -10.46 -5.20
C PRO A 82 5.14 -11.31 -6.02
N THR A 83 3.83 -11.12 -5.83
CA THR A 83 2.81 -11.88 -6.58
C THR A 83 1.89 -10.95 -7.37
N ARG A 84 1.47 -11.42 -8.54
CA ARG A 84 0.46 -10.74 -9.37
C ARG A 84 -0.92 -10.67 -8.72
N GLU A 85 -1.13 -11.36 -7.60
CA GLU A 85 -2.40 -11.33 -6.86
C GLU A 85 -2.57 -10.02 -6.07
N TYR A 86 -1.45 -9.38 -5.68
CA TYR A 86 -1.43 -8.15 -4.90
C TYR A 86 -1.12 -6.89 -5.73
N VAL A 87 -0.71 -7.06 -6.99
CA VAL A 87 -0.43 -5.95 -7.91
C VAL A 87 -0.84 -6.36 -9.32
N ASP A 88 -1.85 -5.69 -9.87
CA ASP A 88 -2.44 -6.00 -11.18
C ASP A 88 -2.39 -4.80 -12.12
N PHE A 89 -1.65 -4.94 -13.23
CA PHE A 89 -1.50 -3.91 -14.27
C PHE A 89 -2.44 -4.13 -15.47
N GLU A 90 -3.15 -5.25 -15.53
CA GLU A 90 -3.91 -5.69 -16.71
C GLU A 90 -5.43 -5.54 -16.52
N ARG A 91 -5.91 -5.48 -15.28
CA ARG A 91 -7.35 -5.34 -14.97
C ARG A 91 -7.99 -4.08 -15.55
N GLU A 92 -7.32 -2.94 -15.48
CA GLU A 92 -7.82 -1.68 -16.05
C GLU A 92 -6.67 -0.90 -16.73
N PRO A 93 -6.77 -0.61 -18.04
CA PRO A 93 -5.73 0.11 -18.75
C PRO A 93 -5.40 1.47 -18.12
N GLY A 94 -4.13 1.74 -17.93
CA GLY A 94 -3.65 2.99 -17.32
C GLY A 94 -3.79 3.04 -15.80
N LYS A 95 -4.18 1.95 -15.14
CA LYS A 95 -4.23 1.84 -13.67
C LYS A 95 -3.48 0.61 -13.17
N VAL A 96 -3.11 0.68 -11.89
CA VAL A 96 -2.59 -0.46 -11.13
C VAL A 96 -3.63 -0.76 -10.04
N GLY A 97 -4.16 -1.97 -10.04
CA GLY A 97 -5.21 -2.42 -9.13
C GLY A 97 -4.75 -3.50 -8.15
N ASN A 98 -5.64 -3.85 -7.22
CA ASN A 98 -5.53 -4.97 -6.27
C ASN A 98 -4.39 -4.90 -5.24
N PHE A 99 -4.10 -3.74 -4.63
CA PHE A 99 -3.27 -3.65 -3.42
C PHE A 99 -3.94 -4.37 -2.23
N LYS A 100 -3.86 -5.70 -2.21
CA LYS A 100 -4.33 -6.53 -1.10
C LYS A 100 -3.18 -6.68 -0.11
N SER A 101 -3.45 -6.35 1.15
CA SER A 101 -2.59 -6.68 2.29
C SER A 101 -3.44 -7.55 3.21
N TYR A 102 -2.96 -8.75 3.55
CA TYR A 102 -3.62 -9.66 4.51
C TYR A 102 -3.40 -9.19 5.94
#